data_AF-A0A9D4VFI7-F1
#
_entry.id   AF-A0A9D4VFI7-F1
#
_cell.length_a   1.000
_cell.length_b   1.000
_cell.length_c   1.000
_cell.angle_alpha   90.00
_cell.angle_beta   90.00
_cell.angle_gamma   90.00
#
_symmetry.space_group_name_H-M   'P 1'
#
loop_
_entity.id
_entity.type
_entity.pdbx_description
1 polymer ?
#
loop_
_entity_poly.entity_id
_entity_poly.type
_entity_poly.pdbx_seq_one_letter_code
_entity_poly.pdbx_strand_id
1 'polypeptide(L)'
;MSTLVIPPDPPSPKDDAMQLHRAFKAYDACVRINAKIVSWRLNIFTERSVSNVLRRAMKGLGMDDKKLTRVIVTRSEIDLHHIKAEYLKKYKKTLNDAVYSETSGHYRVFLLSLLNPNQ
;
A
#
# COMPACT_ATOMS: atom_id res chain seq x y z
N MET A 1 26.30 23.10 -1.54
CA MET A 1 27.56 22.33 -1.42
C MET A 1 27.35 21.31 -0.31
N SER A 2 27.24 20.03 -0.65
CA SER A 2 27.08 18.94 0.33
C SER A 2 28.45 18.50 0.84
N THR A 3 28.70 18.71 2.14
CA THR A 3 29.95 18.32 2.80
C THR A 3 29.90 16.83 3.14
N LEU A 4 30.22 15.97 2.17
CA LEU A 4 30.38 14.54 2.44
C LEU A 4 31.68 14.35 3.22
N VAL A 5 31.59 13.90 4.47
CA VAL A 5 32.76 13.51 5.27
C VAL A 5 32.98 12.01 5.07
N ILE A 6 34.07 11.66 4.40
CA ILE A 6 34.49 10.27 4.18
C ILE A 6 35.53 9.93 5.26
N PRO A 7 35.42 8.79 5.97
CA PRO A 7 36.44 8.37 6.93
C PRO A 7 37.78 8.09 6.22
N PRO A 8 38.93 8.26 6.91
CA PRO A 8 40.26 8.14 6.31
C PRO A 8 40.56 6.72 5.78
N ASP A 9 39.93 5.69 6.35
CA ASP A 9 39.98 4.32 5.83
C ASP A 9 38.55 3.81 5.59
N PRO A 10 38.12 3.67 4.32
CA PRO A 10 36.81 3.12 4.03
C PRO A 10 36.79 1.62 4.35
N PRO A 11 35.76 1.13 5.03
CA PRO A 11 35.58 -0.31 5.24
C PRO A 11 35.50 -1.07 3.92
N SER A 12 35.85 -2.36 3.96
CA SER A 12 35.73 -3.25 2.81
C SER A 12 34.27 -3.28 2.33
N PRO A 13 34.01 -3.21 1.01
CA PRO A 13 32.64 -3.26 0.48
C PRO A 13 31.83 -4.48 0.94
N LYS A 14 32.51 -5.58 1.26
CA LYS A 14 31.89 -6.80 1.80
C LYS A 14 31.39 -6.60 3.22
N ASP A 15 32.15 -5.90 4.04
CA ASP A 15 31.81 -5.64 5.44
C ASP A 15 30.73 -4.57 5.54
N ASP A 16 30.75 -3.56 4.68
CA ASP A 16 29.66 -2.60 4.54
C ASP A 16 28.36 -3.25 4.09
N ALA A 17 28.41 -4.12 3.09
CA ALA A 17 27.25 -4.89 2.66
C ALA A 17 26.71 -5.78 3.79
N MET A 18 27.60 -6.38 4.58
CA MET A 18 27.22 -7.21 5.72
C MET A 18 26.66 -6.37 6.89
N GLN A 19 27.21 -5.19 7.14
CA GLN A 19 26.71 -4.24 8.14
C GLN A 19 25.36 -3.68 7.74
N LEU A 20 25.17 -3.30 6.47
CA LEU A 20 23.87 -2.90 5.93
C LEU A 20 22.87 -4.04 6.03
N HIS A 21 23.24 -5.28 5.67
CA HIS A 21 22.36 -6.43 5.80
C HIS A 21 21.96 -6.69 7.27
N ARG A 22 22.92 -6.60 8.20
CA ARG A 22 22.66 -6.72 9.65
C ARG A 22 21.80 -5.55 10.17
N ALA A 23 22.01 -4.34 9.68
CA ALA A 23 21.22 -3.16 10.03
C ALA A 23 19.79 -3.28 9.51
N PHE A 24 19.58 -3.77 8.28
CA PHE A 24 18.24 -4.09 7.76
C PHE A 24 17.57 -5.22 8.53
N LYS A 25 18.33 -6.26 8.92
CA LYS A 25 17.83 -7.36 9.75
C LYS A 25 17.49 -6.91 11.18
N ALA A 26 18.25 -5.96 11.73
CA ALA A 26 17.97 -5.31 13.01
C ALA A 26 16.81 -4.32 12.90
N TYR A 27 16.63 -3.68 11.74
CA TYR A 27 15.42 -2.93 11.43
C TYR A 27 14.21 -3.87 11.42
N ASP A 28 14.33 -5.09 10.91
CA ASP A 28 13.28 -6.12 11.00
C ASP A 28 13.04 -6.63 12.46
N ALA A 29 14.02 -6.44 13.37
CA ALA A 29 13.90 -6.77 14.79
C ALA A 29 13.36 -5.60 15.64
N CYS A 30 13.75 -4.35 15.33
CA CYS A 30 13.26 -3.11 15.97
C CYS A 30 11.88 -2.72 15.44
N VAL A 31 11.69 -2.88 14.13
CA VAL A 31 10.38 -3.03 13.50
C VAL A 31 9.91 -4.46 13.78
N ARG A 32 9.60 -4.74 15.06
CA ARG A 32 8.50 -5.65 15.42
C ARG A 32 7.21 -5.04 14.87
N ILE A 33 7.13 -5.04 13.54
CA ILE A 33 5.95 -5.15 12.73
C ILE A 33 5.18 -6.27 13.41
N ASN A 34 4.20 -5.87 14.21
CA ASN A 34 3.39 -6.75 15.04
C ASN A 34 2.94 -7.94 14.16
N ALA A 35 2.69 -9.14 14.69
CA ALA A 35 2.22 -10.28 13.86
C ALA A 35 1.03 -9.92 12.95
N LYS A 36 0.32 -8.83 13.28
CA LYS A 36 -0.55 -8.07 12.37
C LYS A 36 0.13 -7.68 11.05
N ILE A 37 1.27 -6.99 10.95
CA ILE A 37 1.81 -6.56 9.65
C ILE A 37 2.30 -7.75 8.78
N VAL A 38 2.84 -8.83 9.35
CA VAL A 38 3.13 -10.07 8.59
C VAL A 38 1.85 -10.78 8.17
N SER A 39 0.84 -10.83 9.05
CA SER A 39 -0.52 -11.27 8.69
C SER A 39 -1.15 -10.36 7.63
N TRP A 40 -0.93 -9.05 7.65
CA TRP A 40 -1.31 -8.09 6.62
C TRP A 40 -0.35 -8.15 5.42
N ARG A 41 0.72 -8.93 5.43
CA ARG A 41 1.55 -9.20 4.25
C ARG A 41 1.10 -10.50 3.56
N LEU A 42 0.65 -11.48 4.34
CA LEU A 42 0.09 -12.74 3.84
C LEU A 42 -1.40 -12.65 3.47
N ASN A 43 -2.22 -11.91 4.22
CA ASN A 43 -3.68 -11.80 4.05
C ASN A 43 -4.11 -10.66 3.12
N ILE A 44 -3.17 -9.83 2.69
CA ILE A 44 -3.36 -8.74 1.72
C ILE A 44 -2.95 -9.16 0.30
N PHE A 45 -2.25 -10.30 0.17
CA PHE A 45 -1.82 -10.84 -1.11
C PHE A 45 -3.00 -11.42 -1.90
N THR A 46 -4.10 -11.72 -1.22
CA THR A 46 -5.32 -12.24 -1.84
C THR A 46 -6.24 -11.11 -2.27
N GLU A 47 -6.47 -10.96 -3.57
CA GLU A 47 -7.41 -9.99 -4.17
C GLU A 47 -8.81 -10.02 -3.53
N ARG A 48 -9.28 -11.22 -3.17
CA ARG A 48 -10.56 -11.44 -2.47
C ARG A 48 -10.64 -10.76 -1.10
N SER A 49 -9.52 -10.64 -0.40
CA SER A 49 -9.43 -10.00 0.91
C SER A 49 -9.44 -8.48 0.75
N VAL A 50 -8.72 -7.97 -0.26
CA VAL A 50 -8.66 -6.54 -0.59
C VAL A 50 -10.04 -5.98 -0.95
N SER A 51 -10.85 -6.68 -1.75
CA SER A 51 -12.20 -6.23 -2.08
C SER A 51 -13.10 -6.08 -0.84
N ASN A 52 -12.98 -6.98 0.14
CA ASN A 52 -13.69 -6.89 1.42
C ASN A 52 -13.24 -5.67 2.22
N VAL A 53 -11.94 -5.41 2.28
CA VAL A 53 -11.37 -4.27 3.01
C VAL A 53 -11.83 -2.96 2.40
N LEU A 54 -11.77 -2.84 1.07
CA LEU A 54 -12.27 -1.67 0.33
C LEU A 54 -13.76 -1.44 0.59
N ARG A 55 -14.57 -2.50 0.53
CA ARG A 55 -16.00 -2.39 0.81
C ARG A 55 -16.28 -1.95 2.24
N ARG A 56 -15.53 -2.47 3.22
CA ARG A 56 -15.69 -2.07 4.63
C ARG A 56 -15.26 -0.63 4.87
N ALA A 57 -14.21 -0.16 4.19
CA ALA A 57 -13.76 1.23 4.28
C ALA A 57 -14.80 2.21 3.69
N MET A 58 -15.57 1.77 2.68
CA MET A 58 -16.61 2.55 2.01
C MET A 58 -18.00 2.48 2.68
N LYS A 59 -18.37 1.35 3.29
CA LYS A 59 -19.75 1.09 3.76
C LYS A 59 -20.02 1.56 5.21
N GLY A 60 -19.15 2.38 5.80
CA GLY A 60 -19.20 2.79 7.21
C GLY A 60 -19.87 4.15 7.45
N LEU A 61 -20.45 4.34 8.64
CA LEU A 61 -20.81 5.66 9.17
C LEU A 61 -19.51 6.42 9.49
N GLY A 62 -18.97 7.10 8.49
CA GLY A 62 -17.63 7.66 8.51
C GLY A 62 -16.70 6.79 7.67
N MET A 63 -16.24 7.35 6.56
CA MET A 63 -15.31 6.70 5.65
C MET A 63 -13.93 6.55 6.31
N ASP A 64 -13.33 5.36 6.22
CA ASP A 64 -11.96 5.13 6.69
C ASP A 64 -10.94 5.57 5.62
N ASP A 65 -10.81 6.89 5.40
CA ASP A 65 -9.95 7.49 4.35
C ASP A 65 -8.52 6.94 4.36
N LYS A 66 -7.94 6.80 5.55
CA LYS A 66 -6.57 6.28 5.72
C LYS A 66 -6.43 4.85 5.23
N LYS A 67 -7.45 4.01 5.41
CA LYS A 67 -7.43 2.63 4.93
C LYS A 67 -7.63 2.59 3.42
N LEU A 68 -8.56 3.39 2.89
CA LEU A 68 -8.79 3.46 1.45
C LEU A 68 -7.54 3.94 0.71
N THR A 69 -6.98 5.09 1.09
CA THR A 69 -5.78 5.66 0.47
C THR A 69 -4.60 4.70 0.57
N ARG A 70 -4.37 4.09 1.74
CA ARG A 70 -3.26 3.14 1.91
C ARG A 70 -3.41 1.95 0.99
N VAL A 71 -4.60 1.38 0.83
CA VAL A 71 -4.82 0.23 -0.07
C VAL A 71 -4.62 0.64 -1.54
N ILE A 72 -5.18 1.77 -1.97
CA ILE A 72 -5.07 2.24 -3.36
C ILE A 72 -3.61 2.62 -3.71
N VAL A 73 -2.90 3.33 -2.83
CA VAL A 73 -1.53 3.79 -3.09
C VAL A 73 -0.49 2.68 -2.97
N THR A 74 -0.68 1.71 -2.07
CA THR A 74 0.31 0.63 -1.87
C THR A 74 0.18 -0.52 -2.87
N ARG A 75 -0.89 -0.57 -3.66
CA ARG A 75 -1.10 -1.56 -4.71
C ARG A 75 -0.75 -0.91 -6.04
N SER A 76 0.38 -1.31 -6.61
CA SER A 76 0.85 -0.84 -7.92
C SER A 76 -0.14 -1.27 -9.02
N GLU A 77 -0.20 -0.47 -10.08
CA GLU A 77 -1.15 -0.47 -11.21
C GLU A 77 -1.63 -1.85 -11.69
N ILE A 78 -0.75 -2.85 -11.75
CA ILE A 78 -1.05 -4.21 -12.24
C ILE A 78 -2.08 -4.94 -11.36
N ASP A 79 -1.95 -4.87 -10.03
CA ASP A 79 -2.84 -5.58 -9.10
C ASP A 79 -4.25 -4.97 -9.11
N LEU A 80 -4.35 -3.69 -9.46
CA LEU A 80 -5.59 -2.94 -9.35
C LEU A 80 -6.64 -3.40 -10.37
N HIS A 81 -6.23 -3.87 -11.54
CA HIS A 81 -7.13 -4.44 -12.55
C HIS A 81 -7.84 -5.70 -12.04
N HIS A 82 -7.08 -6.60 -11.41
CA HIS A 82 -7.65 -7.82 -10.83
C HIS A 82 -8.58 -7.49 -9.66
N ILE A 83 -8.20 -6.53 -8.82
CA ILE A 83 -9.05 -6.06 -7.72
C ILE A 83 -10.36 -5.46 -8.24
N LYS A 84 -10.33 -4.66 -9.33
CA LYS A 84 -11.55 -4.10 -9.96
C LYS A 84 -12.47 -5.22 -10.46
N ALA A 85 -11.92 -6.23 -11.14
CA ALA A 85 -12.68 -7.35 -11.67
C ALA A 85 -13.33 -8.20 -10.56
N GLU A 86 -12.57 -8.55 -9.52
CA GLU A 86 -13.07 -9.27 -8.35
C GLU A 86 -14.09 -8.44 -7.56
N TYR A 87 -13.88 -7.13 -7.41
CA TYR A 87 -14.84 -6.24 -6.76
C TYR A 87 -16.16 -6.21 -7.55
N LEU A 88 -16.11 -6.04 -8.87
CA LEU A 88 -17.31 -6.06 -9.72
C LEU A 88 -18.05 -7.40 -9.61
N LYS A 89 -17.33 -8.53 -9.66
CA LYS A 89 -17.91 -9.88 -9.54
C LYS A 89 -18.63 -10.08 -8.20
N LYS A 90 -18.05 -9.59 -7.12
CA LYS A 90 -18.54 -9.80 -5.75
C LYS A 90 -19.67 -8.85 -5.34
N TYR A 91 -19.63 -7.64 -5.87
CA TYR A 91 -20.43 -6.53 -5.39
C TYR A 91 -21.35 -5.91 -6.43
N LYS A 92 -21.23 -6.33 -7.70
CA LYS A 92 -22.00 -5.85 -8.86
C LYS A 92 -21.98 -4.32 -9.04
N LYS A 93 -20.95 -3.67 -8.49
CA LYS A 93 -20.68 -2.23 -8.61
C LYS A 93 -19.22 -2.07 -8.98
N THR A 94 -18.90 -1.14 -9.88
CA THR A 94 -17.50 -0.86 -10.22
C THR A 94 -16.82 -0.18 -9.03
N LEU A 95 -15.52 -0.43 -8.88
CA LEU A 95 -14.74 0.20 -7.80
C LEU A 95 -14.73 1.73 -7.96
N ASN A 96 -14.66 2.24 -9.19
CA ASN A 96 -14.69 3.67 -9.50
C ASN A 96 -15.99 4.33 -9.06
N ASP A 97 -17.14 3.71 -9.35
CA ASP A 97 -18.46 4.23 -8.96
C ASP A 97 -18.68 4.17 -7.44
N ALA A 98 -18.11 3.15 -6.78
CA ALA A 98 -18.10 3.09 -5.32
C ALA A 98 -17.26 4.22 -4.70
N VAL A 99 -16.08 4.51 -5.23
CA VAL A 99 -15.26 5.64 -4.76
C VAL A 99 -15.93 6.98 -5.07
N TYR A 100 -16.55 7.11 -6.23
CA TYR A 100 -17.25 8.33 -6.62
C TYR A 100 -18.43 8.67 -5.71
N SER A 101 -19.19 7.66 -5.23
CA SER A 101 -20.33 7.88 -4.34
C SER A 101 -19.93 8.24 -2.91
N GLU A 102 -18.81 7.70 -2.42
CA GLU A 102 -18.39 7.90 -1.01
C GLU A 102 -17.47 9.12 -0.82
N THR A 103 -16.79 9.58 -1.88
CA THR A 103 -15.80 10.67 -1.78
C THR A 103 -16.26 11.96 -2.45
N SER A 104 -15.76 13.10 -1.96
CA SER A 104 -16.07 14.42 -2.50
C SER A 104 -14.82 15.30 -2.60
N GLY A 105 -14.92 16.41 -3.34
CA GLY A 105 -13.85 17.40 -3.51
C GLY A 105 -12.60 16.89 -4.23
N HIS A 106 -11.44 17.48 -3.91
CA HIS A 106 -10.15 17.15 -4.53
C HIS A 106 -9.67 15.73 -4.20
N TYR A 107 -10.07 15.21 -3.03
CA TYR A 107 -9.72 13.85 -2.61
C TYR A 107 -10.29 12.80 -3.57
N ARG A 108 -11.55 12.98 -4.00
CA ARG A 108 -12.17 12.14 -5.03
C ARG A 108 -11.37 12.17 -6.33
N VAL A 109 -11.03 13.36 -6.81
CA VAL A 109 -10.30 13.54 -8.07
C VAL A 109 -8.97 12.79 -8.00
N PHE A 110 -8.22 12.95 -6.91
CA PHE A 110 -6.95 12.27 -6.69
C PHE A 110 -7.09 10.73 -6.70
N LEU A 111 -8.06 10.18 -5.98
CA LEU A 111 -8.28 8.73 -5.94
C LEU A 111 -8.71 8.18 -7.30
N LEU A 112 -9.59 8.88 -8.02
CA LEU A 112 -10.02 8.45 -9.34
C LEU A 112 -8.86 8.51 -10.35
N SER A 113 -7.98 9.50 -10.25
CA SER A 113 -6.76 9.58 -11.06
C SER A 113 -5.85 8.36 -10.82
N LEU A 114 -5.66 7.95 -9.56
CA LEU A 114 -4.90 6.73 -9.24
C LEU A 114 -5.57 5.45 -9.75
N LEU A 115 -6.90 5.45 -9.81
CA LEU A 115 -7.66 4.31 -10.28
C LEU A 115 -7.72 4.20 -11.80
N ASN A 116 -7.18 5.16 -12.58
CA ASN A 116 -7.24 5.22 -14.05
C ASN A 116 -8.66 4.91 -14.58
N PRO A 117 -9.54 5.92 -14.74
CA PRO A 117 -10.95 5.71 -15.09
C PRO A 117 -11.17 5.20 -16.53
N ASN A 118 -10.13 5.19 -17.37
CA ASN A 118 -10.18 4.85 -18.79
C ASN A 118 -9.94 3.35 -19.10
N GLN A 119 -10.18 2.47 -18.13
CA GLN A 119 -10.04 1.00 -18.26
C GLN A 119 -11.27 0.28 -17.75
#